data_AF-A0A0A0S9G5-F1
#
_entry.id   AF-A0A0A0S9G5-F1
#
_cell.length_a   1.000
_cell.length_b   1.000
_cell.length_c   1.000
_cell.angle_alpha   90.00
_cell.angle_beta   90.00
_cell.angle_gamma   90.00
#
_symmetry.space_group_name_H-M   'P 1'
#
loop_
_entity.id
_entity.type
_entity.pdbx_description
1 polymer ?
#
loop_
_entity_poly.entity_id
_entity_poly.type
_entity_poly.pdbx_seq_one_letter_code
_entity_poly.pdbx_strand_id
1 'polypeptide(L)'
;MKRVLLASLVIAVPVYIWLQGQPPAPIAELEPQQTHQEWMLSLQDQLKQDPNQAELWFQLGHGYLNNQDFPSALTCFDYAVRLSQPPSANQLAAKATALYYVHKQRMTPEVSSLLEQALGIEANNLTALTLIASDHFISFRYQEAIDTWTRMLDSNHPELDREMVIRSLNQAKALNNG
;
A
#
# COMPACT_ATOMS: atom_id res chain seq x y z
N MET A 1 13.45 -42.64 -34.01
CA MET A 1 13.20 -41.49 -33.10
C MET A 1 12.01 -40.70 -33.61
N LYS A 2 10.90 -40.68 -32.85
CA LYS A 2 9.72 -39.76 -32.85
C LYS A 2 8.61 -40.50 -32.06
N ARG A 3 8.23 -40.01 -30.87
CA ARG A 3 7.01 -39.20 -30.58
C ARG A 3 5.73 -40.04 -30.69
N VAL A 4 4.76 -40.10 -29.79
CA VAL A 4 4.31 -39.29 -28.63
C VAL A 4 3.26 -40.17 -27.91
N LEU A 5 3.25 -40.21 -26.57
CA LEU A 5 2.11 -40.76 -25.81
C LEU A 5 1.12 -39.61 -25.58
N LEU A 6 -0.02 -39.65 -26.28
CA LEU A 6 -1.14 -38.76 -26.04
C LEU A 6 -1.95 -39.31 -24.87
N ALA A 7 -1.93 -38.58 -23.75
CA ALA A 7 -2.82 -38.80 -22.63
C ALA A 7 -4.24 -38.35 -23.05
N SER A 8 -5.16 -39.29 -23.10
CA SER A 8 -6.58 -39.05 -23.35
C SER A 8 -7.21 -38.45 -22.11
N LEU A 9 -7.72 -37.22 -22.20
CA LEU A 9 -8.61 -36.64 -21.19
C LEU A 9 -10.00 -36.51 -21.82
N VAL A 10 -10.84 -37.52 -21.59
CA VAL A 10 -12.25 -37.47 -21.97
C VAL A 10 -12.96 -36.62 -20.93
N ILE A 11 -13.21 -35.35 -21.25
CA ILE A 11 -14.16 -34.54 -20.49
C ILE A 11 -15.54 -34.90 -21.03
N ALA A 12 -16.30 -35.68 -20.26
CA ALA A 12 -17.68 -35.98 -20.57
C ALA A 12 -18.50 -34.69 -20.40
N VAL A 13 -18.76 -33.99 -21.50
CA VAL A 13 -19.75 -32.91 -21.50
C VAL A 13 -21.13 -33.57 -21.53
N PRO A 14 -22.00 -33.36 -20.53
CA PRO A 14 -23.35 -33.89 -20.60
C PRO A 14 -24.04 -33.29 -21.84
N VAL A 15 -24.60 -34.19 -22.66
CA VAL A 15 -25.29 -34.00 -23.95
C VAL A 15 -26.40 -32.92 -23.92
N TYR A 16 -26.74 -32.41 -22.73
CA TYR A 16 -27.73 -31.38 -22.49
C TYR A 16 -27.49 -30.06 -23.24
N ILE A 17 -26.23 -29.72 -23.55
CA ILE A 17 -25.86 -28.42 -24.15
C ILE A 17 -26.05 -28.39 -25.68
N TRP A 18 -26.22 -29.55 -26.34
CA TRP A 18 -26.31 -29.63 -27.81
C TRP A 18 -27.69 -29.27 -28.41
N LEU A 19 -28.74 -29.10 -27.58
CA LEU A 19 -30.11 -28.87 -28.05
C LEU A 19 -30.50 -27.40 -28.31
N GLN A 20 -29.67 -26.43 -27.91
CA GLN A 20 -30.02 -25.00 -27.95
C GLN A 20 -29.35 -24.19 -29.08
N GLY A 21 -28.57 -24.84 -29.96
CA GLY A 21 -28.18 -24.26 -31.26
C GLY A 21 -27.29 -23.01 -31.26
N GLN A 22 -26.82 -22.52 -30.11
CA GLN A 22 -25.81 -21.47 -30.03
C GLN A 22 -24.56 -22.02 -29.35
N PRO A 23 -23.39 -22.01 -30.03
CA PRO A 23 -22.15 -22.29 -29.33
C PRO A 23 -21.99 -21.27 -28.19
N PRO A 24 -21.54 -21.68 -26.99
CA PRO A 24 -21.23 -20.73 -25.94
C PRO A 24 -20.28 -19.68 -26.52
N ALA A 25 -20.55 -18.40 -26.23
CA ALA A 25 -19.62 -17.34 -26.58
C ALA A 25 -18.21 -17.75 -26.12
N PRO A 26 -17.14 -17.48 -26.91
CA PRO A 26 -15.79 -17.71 -26.45
C PRO A 26 -15.67 -17.09 -25.06
N ILE A 27 -15.21 -17.88 -24.08
CA ILE A 27 -14.83 -17.34 -22.78
C ILE A 27 -13.84 -16.23 -23.13
N ALA A 28 -14.20 -14.98 -22.87
CA ALA A 28 -13.26 -13.87 -23.01
C ALA A 28 -12.04 -14.27 -22.20
N GLU A 29 -10.90 -14.46 -22.86
CA GLU A 29 -9.64 -14.74 -22.17
C GLU A 29 -9.48 -13.63 -21.13
N LEU A 30 -9.48 -14.02 -19.85
CA LEU A 30 -9.16 -13.09 -18.78
C LEU A 30 -7.75 -12.62 -19.08
N GLU A 31 -7.62 -11.38 -19.58
CA GLU A 31 -6.32 -10.73 -19.77
C GLU A 31 -5.49 -10.96 -18.49
N PRO A 32 -4.28 -11.52 -18.59
CA PRO A 32 -3.49 -11.82 -17.42
C PRO A 32 -3.33 -10.57 -16.56
N GLN A 33 -3.89 -10.62 -15.35
CA GLN A 33 -3.73 -9.52 -14.42
C GLN A 33 -2.25 -9.45 -14.03
N GLN A 34 -1.61 -8.32 -14.33
CA GLN A 34 -0.19 -8.11 -14.05
C GLN A 34 0.09 -8.40 -12.57
N THR A 35 1.12 -9.22 -12.31
CA THR A 35 1.52 -9.54 -10.95
C THR A 35 2.18 -8.34 -10.27
N HIS A 36 2.19 -8.31 -8.93
CA HIS A 36 2.88 -7.25 -8.17
C HIS A 36 4.36 -7.11 -8.58
N GLN A 37 5.04 -8.24 -8.82
CA GLN A 37 6.44 -8.26 -9.22
C GLN A 37 6.65 -7.68 -10.63
N GLU A 38 5.80 -8.07 -11.60
CA GLU A 38 5.87 -7.53 -12.96
C GLU A 38 5.55 -6.03 -12.99
N TRP A 39 4.65 -5.55 -12.14
CA TRP A 39 4.35 -4.12 -11.99
C TRP A 39 5.56 -3.34 -11.47
N MET A 40 6.23 -3.83 -10.43
CA MET A 40 7.45 -3.18 -9.93
C MET A 40 8.58 -3.20 -10.96
N LEU A 41 8.77 -4.31 -11.69
CA LEU A 41 9.76 -4.39 -12.77
C LEU A 41 9.49 -3.36 -13.87
N SER A 42 8.22 -3.19 -14.26
CA SER A 42 7.82 -2.17 -15.23
C SER A 42 8.13 -0.75 -14.76
N LEU A 43 7.91 -0.44 -13.49
CA LEU A 43 8.29 0.87 -12.91
C LEU A 43 9.80 1.07 -12.93
N GLN A 44 10.58 0.05 -12.57
CA GLN A 44 12.04 0.12 -12.59
C GLN A 44 12.57 0.34 -14.01
N ASP A 45 12.00 -0.33 -15.02
CA ASP A 45 12.42 -0.16 -16.41
C ASP A 45 12.08 1.23 -16.96
N GLN A 46 10.93 1.80 -16.59
CA GLN A 46 10.61 3.20 -16.90
C GLN A 46 11.59 4.17 -16.24
N LEU A 47 11.92 3.96 -14.97
CA LEU A 47 12.87 4.79 -14.23
C LEU A 47 14.32 4.67 -14.73
N LYS A 48 14.70 3.54 -15.34
CA LYS A 48 15.98 3.41 -16.05
C LYS A 48 16.03 4.26 -17.32
N GLN A 49 14.89 4.41 -18.01
CA GLN A 49 14.79 5.23 -19.21
C GLN A 49 14.74 6.72 -18.88
N ASP A 50 13.94 7.09 -17.87
CA ASP A 50 13.84 8.45 -17.36
C ASP A 50 13.74 8.46 -15.83
N PRO A 51 14.82 8.82 -15.12
CA PRO A 51 14.83 8.85 -13.65
C PRO A 51 14.18 10.10 -13.06
N ASN A 52 13.75 11.09 -13.86
CA ASN A 52 13.19 12.35 -13.35
C ASN A 52 11.67 12.29 -13.11
N GLN A 53 11.14 11.09 -12.86
CA GLN A 53 9.71 10.82 -12.73
C GLN A 53 9.32 10.64 -11.26
N ALA A 54 9.02 11.74 -10.56
CA ALA A 54 8.74 11.75 -9.13
C ALA A 54 7.63 10.76 -8.72
N GLU A 55 6.56 10.69 -9.51
CA GLU A 55 5.41 9.81 -9.25
C GLU A 55 5.78 8.32 -9.39
N LEU A 56 6.61 7.95 -10.38
CA LEU A 56 7.05 6.57 -10.54
C LEU A 56 7.95 6.13 -9.38
N TRP A 57 8.81 7.02 -8.89
CA TRP A 57 9.57 6.76 -7.65
C TRP A 57 8.65 6.57 -6.45
N PHE A 58 7.62 7.39 -6.31
CA PHE A 58 6.64 7.27 -5.22
C PHE A 58 5.91 5.93 -5.25
N GLN A 59 5.42 5.53 -6.43
CA GLN A 59 4.76 4.23 -6.64
C GLN A 59 5.71 3.06 -6.37
N LEU A 60 6.93 3.10 -6.89
CA LEU A 60 7.93 2.05 -6.66
C LEU A 60 8.28 1.94 -5.17
N GLY A 61 8.36 3.07 -4.46
CA GLY A 61 8.55 3.13 -3.01
C GLY A 61 7.45 2.39 -2.24
N HIS A 62 6.19 2.57 -2.62
CA HIS A 62 5.07 1.79 -2.06
C HIS A 62 5.20 0.29 -2.37
N GLY A 63 5.66 -0.08 -3.55
CA GLY A 63 5.94 -1.48 -3.88
C GLY A 63 6.99 -2.10 -2.95
N TYR A 64 8.11 -1.42 -2.72
CA TYR A 64 9.12 -1.88 -1.78
C TYR A 64 8.62 -1.90 -0.34
N LEU A 65 7.80 -0.93 0.07
CA LEU A 65 7.18 -0.90 1.39
C LEU A 65 6.27 -2.13 1.61
N ASN A 66 5.46 -2.50 0.61
CA ASN A 66 4.60 -3.69 0.65
C ASN A 66 5.42 -4.99 0.76
N ASN A 67 6.59 -5.03 0.13
CA ASN A 67 7.55 -6.14 0.24
C ASN A 67 8.38 -6.09 1.53
N GLN A 68 8.16 -5.11 2.41
CA GLN A 68 8.92 -4.87 3.64
C GLN A 68 10.41 -4.58 3.41
N ASP A 69 10.80 -4.19 2.19
CA ASP A 69 12.13 -3.69 1.87
C ASP A 69 12.20 -2.19 2.17
N PHE A 70 12.25 -1.86 3.45
CA PHE A 70 12.22 -0.48 3.94
C PHE A 70 13.39 0.39 3.44
N PRO A 71 14.64 -0.10 3.35
CA PRO A 71 15.74 0.68 2.78
C PRO A 71 15.52 1.06 1.30
N SER A 72 15.02 0.12 0.47
CA SER A 72 14.72 0.42 -0.93
C SER A 72 13.52 1.38 -1.04
N ALA A 73 12.49 1.21 -0.21
CA ALA A 73 11.35 2.12 -0.14
C ALA A 73 11.79 3.55 0.22
N LEU A 74 12.63 3.69 1.26
CA LEU A 74 13.17 4.98 1.69
C LEU A 74 13.95 5.67 0.55
N THR A 75 14.80 4.91 -0.14
CA THR A 75 15.54 5.42 -1.31
C THR A 75 14.59 5.96 -2.37
N CYS A 76 13.53 5.22 -2.71
CA CYS A 76 12.54 5.66 -3.69
C CYS A 76 11.79 6.93 -3.25
N PHE A 77 11.36 6.99 -1.99
CA PHE A 77 10.68 8.18 -1.46
C PHE A 77 11.60 9.40 -1.38
N ASP A 78 12.90 9.23 -1.16
CA ASP A 78 13.87 10.32 -1.26
C ASP A 78 13.94 10.92 -2.67
N TYR A 79 13.96 10.08 -3.71
CA TYR A 79 13.88 10.56 -5.10
C TYR A 79 12.56 11.28 -5.37
N ALA A 80 11.44 10.71 -4.94
CA ALA A 80 10.11 11.30 -5.13
C ALA A 80 10.03 12.71 -4.49
N VAL A 81 10.40 12.84 -3.22
CA VAL A 81 10.40 14.12 -2.49
C VAL A 81 11.37 15.12 -3.12
N ARG A 82 12.56 14.69 -3.57
CA ARG A 82 13.54 15.60 -4.17
C ARG A 82 13.05 16.16 -5.51
N LEU A 83 12.41 15.33 -6.33
CA LEU A 83 11.92 15.71 -7.67
C LEU A 83 10.61 16.51 -7.60
N SER A 84 9.83 16.38 -6.54
CA SER A 84 8.63 17.19 -6.30
C SER A 84 8.99 18.49 -5.56
N GLN A 85 8.86 19.63 -6.25
CA GLN A 85 9.12 20.95 -5.69
C GLN A 85 7.88 21.85 -5.83
N PRO A 86 7.05 22.02 -4.79
CA PRO A 86 7.15 21.42 -3.45
C PRO A 86 6.68 19.95 -3.40
N PRO A 87 7.10 19.16 -2.40
CA PRO A 87 6.59 17.80 -2.16
C PRO A 87 5.17 17.82 -1.58
N SER A 88 4.41 16.76 -1.84
CA SER A 88 3.07 16.58 -1.27
C SER A 88 3.11 16.05 0.18
N ALA A 89 2.01 16.21 0.91
CA ALA A 89 1.86 15.64 2.25
C ALA A 89 2.07 14.11 2.27
N ASN A 90 1.48 13.40 1.29
CA ASN A 90 1.61 11.94 1.16
C ASN A 90 3.07 11.51 0.89
N GLN A 91 3.82 12.25 0.07
CA GLN A 91 5.22 11.94 -0.19
C GLN A 91 6.08 12.07 1.08
N LEU A 92 5.87 13.14 1.86
CA LEU A 92 6.55 13.34 3.14
C LEU A 92 6.17 12.26 4.16
N ALA A 93 4.88 11.94 4.28
CA ALA A 93 4.40 10.92 5.22
C ALA A 93 4.86 9.50 4.86
N ALA A 94 4.90 9.15 3.57
CA ALA A 94 5.41 7.86 3.12
C ALA A 94 6.92 7.73 3.37
N LYS A 95 7.70 8.79 3.11
CA LYS A 95 9.12 8.85 3.48
C LYS A 95 9.31 8.64 4.98
N ALA A 96 8.53 9.35 5.81
CA ALA A 96 8.57 9.20 7.26
C ALA A 96 8.28 7.76 7.69
N THR A 97 7.31 7.11 7.04
CA THR A 97 6.95 5.71 7.30
C THR A 97 8.10 4.76 7.00
N ALA A 98 8.73 4.86 5.82
CA ALA A 98 9.88 4.02 5.48
C ALA A 98 11.05 4.25 6.46
N LEU A 99 11.34 5.51 6.78
CA LEU A 99 12.40 5.89 7.71
C LEU A 99 12.16 5.35 9.13
N TYR A 100 10.91 5.41 9.61
CA TYR A 100 10.50 4.84 10.89
C TYR A 100 10.80 3.34 10.97
N TYR A 101 10.48 2.58 9.93
CA TYR A 101 10.78 1.14 9.88
C TYR A 101 12.29 0.85 9.75
N VAL A 102 13.03 1.62 8.95
CA VAL A 102 14.51 1.56 8.90
C VAL A 102 15.11 1.77 10.30
N HIS A 103 14.55 2.66 11.09
CA HIS A 103 14.94 2.91 12.47
C HIS A 103 14.33 1.96 13.50
N LYS A 104 13.82 0.81 13.05
CA LYS A 104 13.23 -0.24 13.91
C LYS A 104 12.07 0.29 14.76
N GLN A 105 11.16 0.99 14.09
CA GLN A 105 9.94 1.55 14.68
C GLN A 105 10.25 2.53 15.80
N ARG A 106 11.14 3.48 15.52
CA ARG A 106 11.48 4.58 16.43
C ARG A 106 11.08 5.90 15.82
N MET A 107 10.30 6.67 16.56
CA MET A 107 9.97 8.06 16.26
C MET A 107 11.21 8.95 16.49
N THR A 108 12.11 9.01 15.51
CA THR A 108 13.29 9.89 15.55
C THR A 108 12.90 11.34 15.26
N PRO A 109 13.74 12.34 15.60
CA PRO A 109 13.47 13.74 15.26
C PRO A 109 13.23 13.99 13.77
N GLU A 110 13.88 13.22 12.89
CA GLU A 110 13.67 13.32 11.45
C GLU A 110 12.30 12.77 11.03
N VAL A 111 11.88 11.64 11.58
CA VAL A 111 10.53 11.08 11.33
C VAL A 111 9.46 12.08 11.81
N SER A 112 9.60 12.62 13.03
CA SER A 112 8.68 13.61 13.57
C SER A 112 8.61 14.86 12.69
N SER A 113 9.76 15.39 12.26
CA SER A 113 9.82 16.57 11.38
C SER A 113 9.11 16.35 10.04
N LEU A 114 9.26 15.18 9.42
CA LEU A 114 8.56 14.86 8.17
C LEU A 114 7.05 14.76 8.37
N LEU A 115 6.60 14.15 9.47
CA LEU A 115 5.18 14.05 9.81
C LEU A 115 4.57 15.42 10.12
N GLU A 116 5.26 16.27 10.86
CA GLU A 116 4.85 17.64 11.14
C GLU A 116 4.71 18.46 9.86
N GLN A 117 5.66 18.34 8.92
CA GLN A 117 5.56 18.99 7.62
C GLN A 117 4.37 18.47 6.80
N ALA A 118 4.16 17.14 6.76
CA ALA A 118 3.03 16.54 6.07
C ALA A 118 1.68 17.04 6.64
N LEU A 119 1.55 17.07 7.96
CA LEU A 119 0.35 17.56 8.65
C LEU A 119 0.18 19.09 8.55
N GLY A 120 1.27 19.83 8.35
CA GLY A 120 1.23 21.26 8.05
C GLY A 120 0.65 21.56 6.65
N ILE A 121 0.85 20.65 5.69
CA ILE A 121 0.27 20.73 4.34
C ILE A 121 -1.18 20.22 4.35
N GLU A 122 -1.41 19.03 4.91
CA GLU A 122 -2.71 18.41 5.05
C GLU A 122 -2.95 17.98 6.49
N ALA A 123 -3.72 18.78 7.23
CA ALA A 123 -3.99 18.52 8.64
C ALA A 123 -4.58 17.12 8.91
N ASN A 124 -5.33 16.54 7.96
CA ASN A 124 -5.92 15.21 8.13
C ASN A 124 -5.29 14.17 7.20
N ASN A 125 -4.00 14.32 6.87
CA ASN A 125 -3.28 13.36 6.05
C ASN A 125 -3.32 11.96 6.68
N LEU A 126 -3.98 11.01 6.01
CA LEU A 126 -4.25 9.69 6.57
C LEU A 126 -2.97 8.87 6.79
N THR A 127 -1.99 8.96 5.89
CA THR A 127 -0.71 8.23 6.03
C THR A 127 0.04 8.69 7.27
N ALA A 128 0.15 10.01 7.48
CA ALA A 128 0.81 10.57 8.66
C ALA A 128 0.09 10.17 9.96
N LEU A 129 -1.23 10.35 10.02
CA LEU A 129 -2.03 10.02 11.20
C LEU A 129 -2.01 8.52 11.52
N THR A 130 -1.98 7.66 10.49
CA THR A 130 -1.88 6.21 10.68
C THR A 130 -0.56 5.81 11.34
N LEU A 131 0.57 6.41 10.91
CA LEU A 131 1.87 6.14 11.51
C LEU A 131 1.91 6.61 12.98
N ILE A 132 1.42 7.82 13.25
CA ILE A 132 1.39 8.40 14.60
C ILE A 132 0.54 7.53 15.54
N ALA A 133 -0.68 7.17 15.13
CA ALA A 133 -1.56 6.34 15.95
C ALA A 133 -0.93 4.96 16.24
N SER A 134 -0.28 4.37 15.24
CA SER A 134 0.40 3.08 15.37
C SER A 134 1.58 3.15 16.34
N ASP A 135 2.42 4.19 16.24
CA ASP A 135 3.55 4.41 17.15
C ASP A 135 3.08 4.60 18.60
N HIS A 136 2.04 5.41 18.83
CA HIS A 136 1.42 5.55 20.15
C HIS A 136 0.94 4.20 20.69
N PHE A 137 0.23 3.43 19.87
CA PHE A 137 -0.31 2.14 20.28
C PHE A 137 0.78 1.13 20.67
N ILE A 138 1.79 0.92 19.82
CA ILE A 138 2.86 -0.06 20.11
C ILE A 138 3.75 0.38 21.28
N SER A 139 3.77 1.68 21.57
CA SER A 139 4.50 2.25 22.70
C SER A 139 3.67 2.34 23.98
N PHE A 140 2.51 1.66 24.05
CA PHE A 140 1.60 1.64 25.21
C PHE A 140 1.00 3.01 25.57
N ARG A 141 1.07 3.98 24.65
CA ARG A 141 0.49 5.33 24.79
C ARG A 141 -0.95 5.32 24.29
N TYR A 142 -1.78 4.51 24.93
CA TYR A 142 -3.10 4.16 24.42
C TYR A 142 -4.04 5.37 24.32
N GLN A 143 -3.99 6.31 25.25
CA GLN A 143 -4.82 7.51 25.19
C GLN A 143 -4.49 8.37 23.95
N GLU A 144 -3.22 8.57 23.63
CA GLU A 144 -2.82 9.33 22.44
C GLU A 144 -3.18 8.61 21.13
N ALA A 145 -3.11 7.27 21.12
CA ALA A 145 -3.60 6.48 19.99
C ALA A 145 -5.12 6.65 19.80
N ILE A 146 -5.89 6.61 20.90
CA ILE A 146 -7.34 6.85 20.91
C ILE A 146 -7.66 8.23 20.34
N ASP A 147 -6.95 9.26 20.79
CA ASP A 147 -7.17 10.64 20.35
C ASP A 147 -6.86 10.79 18.85
N THR A 148 -5.79 10.15 18.37
CA THR A 148 -5.39 10.19 16.96
C THR A 148 -6.40 9.48 16.05
N TRP A 149 -6.87 8.28 16.43
CA TRP A 149 -7.91 7.57 15.67
C TRP A 149 -9.26 8.29 15.70
N THR A 150 -9.59 8.97 16.80
CA THR A 150 -10.80 9.80 16.87
C THR A 150 -10.72 10.94 15.87
N ARG A 151 -9.59 11.66 15.81
CA ARG A 151 -9.33 12.67 14.77
C ARG A 151 -9.47 12.11 13.36
N MET A 152 -8.94 10.90 13.10
CA MET A 152 -9.11 10.27 11.79
C MET A 152 -10.60 10.06 11.46
N LEU A 153 -11.40 9.53 12.39
CA LEU A 153 -12.83 9.30 12.18
C LEU A 153 -13.64 10.59 11.97
N ASP A 154 -13.24 11.67 12.64
CA ASP A 154 -13.87 12.99 12.54
C ASP A 154 -13.52 13.73 11.24
N SER A 155 -12.44 13.35 10.56
CA SER A 155 -12.02 13.98 9.31
C SER A 155 -12.99 13.82 8.14
N ASN A 156 -13.92 12.86 8.22
CA ASN A 156 -14.81 12.44 7.12
C ASN A 156 -14.07 12.14 5.80
N HIS A 157 -12.80 11.76 5.86
CA HIS A 157 -12.01 11.43 4.66
C HIS A 157 -12.61 10.22 3.92
N PRO A 158 -12.91 10.31 2.61
CA PRO A 158 -13.64 9.27 1.89
C PRO A 158 -12.88 7.95 1.77
N GLU A 159 -11.54 8.02 1.70
CA GLU A 159 -10.67 6.85 1.60
C GLU A 159 -10.34 6.21 2.96
N LEU A 160 -10.89 6.74 4.05
CA LEU A 160 -10.63 6.19 5.38
C LEU A 160 -11.26 4.81 5.52
N ASP A 161 -10.44 3.80 5.82
CA ASP A 161 -10.94 2.51 6.32
C ASP A 161 -11.46 2.69 7.76
N ARG A 162 -12.72 3.14 7.85
CA ARG A 162 -13.40 3.43 9.12
C ARG A 162 -13.52 2.17 9.98
N GLU A 163 -13.72 1.01 9.38
CA GLU A 163 -13.85 -0.24 10.13
C GLU A 163 -12.53 -0.60 10.83
N MET A 164 -11.41 -0.53 10.12
CA MET A 164 -10.08 -0.76 10.69
C MET A 164 -9.79 0.23 11.82
N VAL A 165 -10.06 1.53 11.63
CA VAL A 165 -9.83 2.53 12.67
C VAL A 165 -10.71 2.31 13.90
N ILE A 166 -11.99 1.96 13.73
CA ILE A 166 -12.89 1.64 14.85
C ILE A 166 -12.40 0.41 15.62
N ARG A 167 -11.94 -0.64 14.93
CA ARG A 167 -11.37 -1.82 15.59
C ARG A 167 -10.16 -1.46 16.43
N SER A 168 -9.20 -0.72 15.86
CA SER A 168 -7.98 -0.30 16.57
C SER A 168 -8.29 0.61 17.78
N LEU A 169 -9.21 1.56 17.61
CA LEU A 169 -9.71 2.43 18.68
C LEU A 169 -10.30 1.64 19.85
N ASN A 170 -11.16 0.66 19.57
CA ASN A 170 -11.78 -0.16 20.60
C ASN A 170 -10.75 -1.02 21.34
N GLN A 171 -9.75 -1.55 20.62
CA GLN A 171 -8.66 -2.30 21.21
C GLN A 171 -7.84 -1.45 22.19
N ALA A 172 -7.46 -0.23 21.82
CA ALA A 172 -6.76 0.65 22.76
C ALA A 172 -7.59 1.05 23.97
N LYS A 173 -8.90 1.30 23.79
CA LYS A 173 -9.80 1.58 24.92
C LYS A 173 -9.84 0.43 25.93
N ALA A 174 -9.86 -0.81 25.44
CA ALA A 174 -9.82 -1.99 26.31
C ALA A 174 -8.50 -2.06 27.09
N LEU A 175 -7.37 -1.76 26.45
CA LEU A 175 -6.04 -1.79 27.06
C LEU A 175 -5.76 -0.61 28.00
N ASN A 176 -6.39 0.54 27.78
CA ASN A 176 -6.24 1.73 28.62
C ASN A 176 -7.02 1.63 29.95
N ASN A 177 -8.07 0.81 29.97
CA ASN A 177 -9.00 0.67 31.10
C ASN A 177 -8.73 -0.59 31.97
N GLY A 178 -7.75 -1.42 31.60
CA GLY A 178 -7.38 -2.65 32.32
C GLY A 178 -6.05 -2.50 33.05
#